data_AF-W1XJ01-F1
#
_entry.id   AF-W1XJ01-F1
#
_cell.length_a   1.000
_cell.length_b   1.000
_cell.length_c   1.000
_cell.angle_alpha   90.00
_cell.angle_beta   90.00
_cell.angle_gamma   90.00
#
_symmetry.space_group_name_H-M   'P 1'
#
loop_
_entity.id
_entity.type
_entity.pdbx_description
1 polymer ?
#
loop_
_entity_poly.entity_id
_entity_poly.type
_entity_poly.pdbx_seq_one_letter_code
_entity_poly.pdbx_strand_id
1 'polypeptide(L)'
;MNSQTANAALKRIGYNGKLVAHGLRSIASTAMNEACFNADVIEACLAHSDKNEVRRAYNRSTYLEQRAVVMKWWGSKVKEMM
;
A
#
# COMPACT_ATOMS: atom_id res chain seq x y z
N MET A 1 -9.59 -6.54 9.01
CA MET A 1 -10.31 -5.64 8.09
C MET A 1 -10.85 -6.48 6.93
N ASN A 2 -12.16 -6.54 6.72
CA ASN A 2 -12.75 -7.41 5.70
C ASN A 2 -12.61 -6.75 4.32
N SER A 3 -12.04 -7.46 3.34
CA SER A 3 -11.89 -6.98 1.95
C SER A 3 -13.23 -6.56 1.33
N GLN A 4 -14.33 -7.14 1.79
CA GLN A 4 -15.69 -6.82 1.41
C GLN A 4 -16.09 -5.39 1.82
N THR A 5 -15.54 -4.84 2.91
CA THR A 5 -15.85 -3.48 3.39
C THR A 5 -15.30 -2.41 2.45
N ALA A 6 -14.03 -2.50 2.06
CA ALA A 6 -13.41 -1.53 1.15
C ALA A 6 -14.01 -1.63 -0.26
N ASN A 7 -14.25 -2.84 -0.75
CA ASN A 7 -14.91 -3.04 -2.05
C ASN A 7 -16.36 -2.55 -2.03
N ALA A 8 -17.10 -2.72 -0.94
CA ALA A 8 -18.46 -2.20 -0.81
C ALA A 8 -18.49 -0.66 -0.82
N ALA A 9 -17.48 0.00 -0.23
CA ALA A 9 -17.35 1.45 -0.31
C ALA A 9 -17.12 1.90 -1.76
N LEU A 10 -16.16 1.28 -2.47
CA LEU A 10 -15.87 1.56 -3.89
C LEU A 10 -17.11 1.38 -4.78
N LYS A 11 -17.90 0.33 -4.55
CA LYS A 11 -19.16 0.11 -5.26
C LYS A 11 -20.15 1.24 -5.02
N ARG A 12 -20.31 1.68 -3.77
CA ARG A 12 -21.24 2.77 -3.39
C ARG A 12 -20.89 4.11 -4.02
N ILE A 13 -19.61 4.39 -4.23
CA ILE A 13 -19.14 5.62 -4.89
C ILE A 13 -19.05 5.51 -6.42
N GLY A 14 -19.64 4.47 -7.03
CA GLY A 14 -19.76 4.35 -8.50
C GLY A 14 -18.61 3.62 -9.22
N TYR A 15 -17.68 3.01 -8.50
CA TYR A 15 -16.53 2.29 -9.06
C TYR A 15 -16.75 0.78 -9.23
N ASN A 16 -18.00 0.31 -9.15
CA ASN A 16 -18.32 -1.11 -9.35
C ASN A 16 -17.84 -1.60 -10.73
N GLY A 17 -17.06 -2.69 -10.77
CA GLY A 17 -16.49 -3.24 -12.00
C GLY A 17 -15.34 -2.43 -12.61
N LYS A 18 -15.02 -1.24 -12.06
CA LYS A 18 -13.94 -0.37 -12.52
C LYS A 18 -12.72 -0.40 -11.60
N LEU A 19 -12.95 -0.50 -10.29
CA LEU A 19 -11.90 -0.52 -9.29
C LEU A 19 -12.26 -1.43 -8.11
N VAL A 20 -11.27 -2.13 -7.59
CA VAL A 20 -11.36 -2.91 -6.35
C VAL A 20 -10.21 -2.53 -5.43
N ALA A 21 -10.32 -2.87 -4.15
CA ALA A 21 -9.31 -2.60 -3.14
C ALA A 21 -7.93 -3.20 -3.49
N HIS A 22 -7.88 -4.27 -4.27
CA HIS A 22 -6.61 -4.79 -4.79
C HIS A 22 -5.97 -3.81 -5.81
N GLY A 23 -6.74 -3.27 -6.76
CA GLY A 23 -6.24 -2.29 -7.73
C GLY A 23 -5.70 -1.02 -7.08
N LEU A 24 -6.31 -0.57 -5.98
CA LEU A 24 -5.76 0.55 -5.19
C LEU A 24 -4.35 0.26 -4.64
N ARG A 25 -4.09 -0.97 -4.20
CA ARG A 25 -2.74 -1.36 -3.73
C ARG A 25 -1.74 -1.37 -4.89
N SER A 26 -2.14 -1.85 -6.06
CA SER A 26 -1.29 -1.84 -7.24
C SER A 26 -0.89 -0.41 -7.64
N ILE A 27 -1.86 0.51 -7.69
CA ILE A 27 -1.61 1.94 -8.00
C ILE A 27 -0.63 2.55 -6.99
N ALA A 28 -0.88 2.34 -5.68
CA ALA A 28 -0.01 2.86 -4.64
C ALA A 28 1.41 2.27 -4.72
N SER A 29 1.53 0.96 -4.97
CA SER A 29 2.83 0.28 -5.11
C SER A 29 3.63 0.85 -6.28
N THR A 30 3.01 0.99 -7.46
CA THR A 30 3.66 1.57 -8.64
C THR A 30 4.17 2.98 -8.34
N ALA A 31 3.32 3.86 -7.80
CA ALA A 31 3.71 5.24 -7.49
C ALA A 31 4.86 5.32 -6.47
N MET A 32 4.87 4.46 -5.44
CA MET A 32 5.95 4.44 -4.45
C MET A 32 7.26 3.91 -5.04
N ASN A 33 7.20 2.94 -5.96
CA ASN A 33 8.38 2.45 -6.67
C ASN A 33 8.95 3.50 -7.63
N GLU A 34 8.10 4.22 -8.36
CA GLU A 34 8.50 5.34 -9.23
C GLU A 34 9.13 6.50 -8.44
N ALA A 35 8.71 6.69 -7.18
CA ALA A 35 9.33 7.63 -6.25
C ALA A 35 10.61 7.09 -5.59
N CYS A 36 11.09 5.91 -5.99
CA CYS A 36 12.33 5.27 -5.52
C CYS A 36 12.38 5.04 -3.99
N PHE A 37 11.24 4.79 -3.34
CA PHE A 37 11.24 4.36 -1.95
C PHE A 37 11.82 2.95 -1.80
N ASN A 38 12.31 2.64 -0.61
CA ASN A 38 12.81 1.30 -0.30
C ASN A 38 11.71 0.25 -0.45
N ALA A 39 11.95 -0.78 -1.26
CA ALA A 39 10.99 -1.83 -1.58
C ALA A 39 10.45 -2.55 -0.34
N ASP A 40 11.26 -2.80 0.69
CA ASP A 40 10.80 -3.44 1.92
C ASP A 40 9.79 -2.57 2.69
N VAL A 41 9.99 -1.26 2.65
CA VAL A 41 9.06 -0.30 3.27
C VAL A 41 7.75 -0.26 2.48
N ILE A 42 7.81 -0.36 1.15
CA ILE A 42 6.62 -0.44 0.29
C ILE A 42 5.84 -1.72 0.60
N GLU A 43 6.49 -2.88 0.62
CA GLU A 43 5.85 -4.16 0.94
C GLU A 43 5.23 -4.14 2.36
N ALA A 44 5.93 -3.54 3.33
CA ALA A 44 5.40 -3.35 4.68
C ALA A 44 4.18 -2.39 4.71
N CYS A 45 4.16 -1.36 3.88
CA CYS A 45 3.00 -0.48 3.68
C CYS A 45 1.78 -1.23 3.14
N LEU A 46 2.00 -2.23 2.28
CA LEU A 46 0.97 -3.07 1.68
C LEU A 46 0.54 -4.24 2.58
N ALA A 47 1.13 -4.35 3.78
CA ALA A 47 0.95 -5.47 4.71
C ALA A 47 1.32 -6.83 4.10
N HIS A 48 2.30 -6.84 3.19
CA HIS A 48 2.89 -8.06 2.67
C HIS A 48 3.97 -8.57 3.61
N SER A 49 4.07 -9.89 3.71
CA SER A 49 5.15 -10.57 4.41
C SER A 49 6.26 -10.92 3.43
N ASP A 50 7.53 -10.68 3.80
CA ASP A 50 8.69 -11.07 2.99
C ASP A 50 8.64 -12.57 2.71
N LYS A 51 8.79 -13.01 1.46
CA LYS A 51 8.70 -14.43 1.09
C LYS A 51 9.91 -15.26 1.53
N ASN A 52 11.04 -14.63 1.84
CA ASN A 52 12.27 -15.30 2.26
C ASN A 52 12.23 -15.60 3.77
N GLU A 53 12.12 -16.89 4.11
CA GLU A 53 12.04 -17.37 5.50
C GLU A 53 13.26 -17.01 6.35
N VAL A 54 14.46 -17.17 5.79
CA VAL A 54 15.71 -16.84 6.48
C VAL A 54 15.73 -15.36 6.82
N ARG A 55 15.42 -14.50 5.82
CA ARG A 55 15.38 -13.06 6.01
C ARG A 55 14.34 -12.64 7.04
N ARG A 56 13.13 -13.22 7.01
CA ARG A 56 12.08 -12.98 8.02
C ARG A 56 12.52 -13.35 9.44
N ALA A 57 13.31 -14.40 9.61
CA ALA A 57 13.74 -14.85 10.93
C ALA A 57 14.61 -13.79 11.64
N TYR A 58 15.46 -13.10 10.87
CA TYR A 58 16.37 -12.08 11.37
C TYR A 58 15.79 -10.66 11.32
N ASN A 59 15.06 -10.33 10.25
CA ASN A 59 14.49 -9.01 10.06
C ASN A 59 13.04 -8.95 10.54
N ARG A 60 12.88 -8.62 11.83
CA ARG A 60 11.57 -8.43 12.48
C ARG A 60 11.09 -6.97 12.44
N SER A 61 11.74 -6.11 11.65
CA SER A 61 11.36 -4.72 11.53
C SER A 61 9.97 -4.59 10.90
N THR A 62 9.16 -3.67 11.43
CA THR A 62 7.89 -3.25 10.82
C THR A 62 8.03 -1.95 10.04
N TYR A 63 9.23 -1.36 10.04
CA TYR A 63 9.58 -0.10 9.37
C TYR A 63 8.63 1.06 9.68
N LEU A 64 8.12 1.13 10.92
CA LEU A 64 7.03 2.03 11.28
C LEU A 64 7.31 3.50 10.93
N GLU A 65 8.50 4.01 11.25
CA GLU A 65 8.88 5.40 10.98
C GLU A 65 9.00 5.67 9.46
N GLN A 66 9.63 4.76 8.73
CA GLN A 66 9.76 4.88 7.27
C GLN A 66 8.40 4.79 6.59
N ARG A 67 7.52 3.91 7.07
CA ARG A 67 6.13 3.81 6.59
C ARG A 67 5.36 5.10 6.84
N ALA A 68 5.57 5.77 7.98
CA ALA A 68 4.94 7.07 8.24
C ALA A 68 5.35 8.12 7.20
N VAL A 69 6.63 8.16 6.82
CA VAL A 69 7.15 9.04 5.77
C VAL A 69 6.50 8.72 4.41
N VAL A 70 6.52 7.45 4.00
CA VAL A 70 5.92 7.00 2.72
C VAL A 70 4.42 7.28 2.67
N MET A 71 3.70 7.02 3.76
CA MET A 71 2.25 7.26 3.83
C MET A 71 1.90 8.74 3.81
N LYS A 72 2.71 9.59 4.46
CA LYS A 72 2.54 11.04 4.37
C LYS A 72 2.77 11.54 2.94
N TRP A 73 3.82 11.05 2.27
CA TRP A 73 4.08 11.36 0.87
C TRP A 73 2.92 10.92 -0.03
N TRP A 74 2.43 9.68 0.15
CA TRP A 74 1.31 9.16 -0.63
C TRP A 74 0.05 10.02 -0.47
N GLY A 75 -0.25 10.43 0.77
CA GLY A 75 -1.36 11.33 1.06
C GLY A 75 -1.24 12.68 0.34
N SER A 76 -0.04 13.28 0.32
CA SER A 76 0.22 14.50 -0.46
C SER A 76 0.02 14.26 -1.96
N LYS A 77 0.54 13.15 -2.49
CA LYS A 77 0.43 12.82 -3.92
C LYS A 77 -1.02 12.66 -4.38
N VAL A 78 -1.85 11.97 -3.58
CA VAL A 78 -3.28 11.83 -3.86
C VAL A 78 -3.99 13.18 -3.83
N LYS A 79 -3.64 14.05 -2.88
CA LYS A 79 -4.22 15.39 -2.77
C LYS A 79 -3.89 16.28 -3.97
N GLU A 80 -2.70 16.17 -4.54
CA GLU A 80 -2.30 16.90 -5.75
C GLU A 80 -3.03 16.45 -7.02
N MET A 81 -3.51 15.19 -7.05
CA MET A 81 -4.23 14.62 -8.20
C MET A 81 -5.73 14.94 -8.19
N MET A 82 -6.24 15.54 -7.13
CA MET A 82 -7.65 15.95 -6.95
C MET A 82 -7.83 17.44 -7.22
#